data_AF-A0AAV7P0Z8-F1
#
_entry.id   AF-A0AAV7P0Z8-F1
#
_cell.length_a   1.000
_cell.length_b   1.000
_cell.length_c   1.000
_cell.angle_alpha   90.00
_cell.angle_beta   90.00
_cell.angle_gamma   90.00
#
_symmetry.space_group_name_H-M   'P 1'
#
loop_
_entity.id
_entity.type
_entity.pdbx_description
1 polymer ?
#
loop_
_entity_poly.entity_id
_entity_poly.type
_entity_poly.pdbx_seq_one_letter_code
_entity_poly.pdbx_strand_id
1 'polypeptide(L)'
;MQDTLNKILVAIEDTKLTLSQEIGKVSSELSHLRTDHHKLVDRVEATETSLEELQPMHRALRFQVTHLSERVQVLERHAEDAEGRSQRNNIQIIGMPEGIEGTDVVAYLETWLCTIIDEHPLTPFFALERAY
;
A
#
# COMPACT_ATOMS: atom_id res chain seq x y z
N MET A 1 45.21 -19.92 73.58
CA MET A 1 45.94 -19.22 72.51
C MET A 1 46.10 -20.11 71.27
N GLN A 2 46.61 -21.35 71.41
CA GLN A 2 46.67 -22.33 70.30
C GLN A 2 45.30 -22.63 69.67
N ASP A 3 44.27 -22.83 70.50
CA ASP A 3 42.92 -23.21 70.06
C ASP A 3 42.21 -22.10 69.28
N THR A 4 42.44 -20.84 69.66
CA THR A 4 41.93 -19.66 68.96
C THR A 4 42.59 -19.47 67.59
N LEU A 5 43.91 -19.74 67.50
CA LEU A 5 44.65 -19.65 66.24
C LEU A 5 44.18 -20.71 65.23
N ASN A 6 43.93 -21.94 65.69
CA ASN A 6 43.39 -23.01 64.84
C ASN A 6 41.99 -22.68 64.31
N LYS A 7 41.10 -22.11 65.14
CA LYS A 7 39.76 -21.68 64.69
C LYS A 7 39.83 -20.62 63.60
N ILE A 8 40.76 -19.68 63.71
CA ILE A 8 40.98 -18.64 62.69
C ILE A 8 41.52 -19.27 61.40
N LEU A 9 42.46 -20.22 61.49
CA LEU A 9 43.01 -20.91 60.33
C LEU A 9 41.90 -21.64 59.54
N VAL A 10 41.03 -22.39 60.24
CA VAL A 10 39.90 -23.10 59.63
C VAL A 10 38.94 -22.14 58.94
N ALA A 11 38.60 -21.02 59.59
CA ALA A 11 37.73 -20.01 58.98
C ALA A 11 38.35 -19.36 57.72
N ILE A 12 39.67 -19.16 57.71
CA ILE A 12 40.39 -18.66 56.51
C ILE A 12 40.36 -19.70 55.38
N GLU A 13 40.51 -20.98 55.69
CA GLU A 13 40.44 -22.05 54.69
C GLU A 13 39.03 -22.18 54.10
N ASP A 14 37.99 -22.14 54.94
CA ASP A 14 36.59 -22.19 54.50
C ASP A 14 36.20 -20.98 53.64
N THR A 15 36.60 -19.77 54.05
CA THR A 15 36.35 -18.56 53.26
C THR A 15 37.10 -18.57 51.93
N LYS A 16 38.35 -19.03 51.91
CA LYS A 16 39.12 -19.22 50.67
C LYS A 16 38.46 -20.23 49.73
N LEU A 17 37.96 -21.33 50.28
CA LEU A 17 37.28 -22.37 49.50
C LEU A 17 35.97 -21.83 48.90
N THR A 18 35.18 -21.13 49.70
CA THR A 18 33.93 -20.49 49.25
C THR A 18 34.19 -19.45 48.16
N LEU A 19 35.17 -18.55 48.36
CA LEU A 19 35.55 -17.56 47.35
C LEU A 19 36.03 -18.21 46.06
N SER A 20 36.80 -19.30 46.14
CA SER A 20 37.28 -20.03 44.95
C SER A 20 36.12 -20.65 44.18
N GLN A 21 35.10 -21.16 44.87
CA GLN A 21 33.89 -21.69 44.24
C GLN A 21 33.06 -20.61 43.56
N GLU A 22 32.82 -19.47 44.23
CA GLU A 22 32.05 -18.36 43.65
C GLU A 22 32.77 -17.73 42.45
N ILE A 23 34.10 -17.57 42.50
CA ILE A 23 34.90 -17.14 41.35
C ILE A 23 34.76 -18.13 40.18
N GLY A 24 34.77 -19.44 40.47
CA GLY A 24 34.54 -20.48 39.46
C GLY A 24 33.16 -20.36 38.81
N LYS A 25 32.10 -20.15 39.60
CA LYS A 25 30.74 -19.94 39.10
C LYS A 25 30.65 -18.71 38.22
N VAL A 26 31.14 -17.55 38.68
CA VAL A 26 31.14 -16.31 37.91
C VAL A 26 31.91 -16.47 36.59
N SER A 27 33.06 -17.16 36.61
CA SER A 27 33.82 -17.44 35.39
C SER A 27 33.04 -18.31 34.40
N SER A 28 32.26 -19.27 34.89
CA SER A 28 31.43 -20.12 34.04
C SER A 28 30.27 -19.34 33.43
N GLU A 29 29.57 -18.53 34.23
CA GLU A 29 28.48 -17.66 33.77
C GLU A 29 28.97 -16.64 32.75
N LEU A 30 30.15 -16.06 32.95
CA LEU A 30 30.76 -15.13 32.01
C LEU A 30 31.12 -15.79 30.68
N SER A 31 31.54 -17.06 30.71
CA SER A 31 31.77 -17.85 29.48
C SER A 31 30.47 -18.14 28.72
N HIS A 32 29.40 -18.49 29.44
CA HIS A 32 28.07 -18.66 28.84
C HIS A 32 27.57 -17.35 28.24
N LEU A 33 27.64 -16.25 28.98
CA LEU A 33 27.22 -14.92 28.53
C LEU A 33 28.00 -14.48 27.30
N ARG A 34 29.32 -14.71 27.25
CA ARG A 34 30.14 -14.43 26.07
C ARG A 34 29.67 -15.20 24.84
N THR A 35 29.31 -16.47 25.03
CA THR A 35 28.83 -17.33 23.95
C THR A 35 27.48 -16.86 23.41
N ASP A 36 26.55 -16.51 24.31
CA ASP A 36 25.23 -16.02 23.92
C ASP A 36 25.30 -14.61 23.31
N HIS A 37 26.21 -13.77 23.80
CA HIS A 37 26.50 -12.49 23.18
C HIS A 37 27.02 -12.66 21.75
N HIS A 38 27.93 -13.61 21.51
CA HIS A 38 28.42 -13.89 20.16
C HIS A 38 27.29 -14.33 19.22
N LYS A 39 26.43 -15.25 19.66
CA LYS A 39 25.25 -15.66 18.88
C LYS A 39 24.30 -14.50 18.57
N LEU A 40 24.16 -13.56 19.51
CA LEU A 40 23.32 -12.38 19.30
C LEU A 40 23.93 -11.46 18.25
N VAL A 41 25.24 -11.23 18.30
CA VAL A 41 25.97 -10.46 17.29
C VAL A 41 25.78 -11.08 15.89
N ASP A 42 25.98 -12.40 15.76
CA ASP A 42 25.82 -13.09 14.47
C ASP A 42 24.39 -12.97 13.93
N ARG A 43 23.39 -13.06 14.82
CA ARG A 43 21.97 -12.89 14.43
C ARG A 43 21.67 -11.46 14.00
N VAL A 44 22.23 -10.46 14.68
CA VAL A 44 22.05 -9.06 14.33
C VAL A 44 22.65 -8.78 12.96
N GLU A 45 23.88 -9.22 12.71
CA GLU A 45 24.55 -9.06 11.42
C GLU A 45 23.73 -9.69 10.28
N ALA A 46 23.24 -10.92 10.46
CA ALA A 46 22.38 -11.58 9.47
C ALA A 46 21.09 -10.80 9.20
N THR A 47 20.47 -10.21 10.23
CA THR A 47 19.27 -9.37 10.06
C THR A 47 19.56 -8.04 9.37
N GLU A 48 20.71 -7.44 9.64
CA GLU A 48 21.16 -6.20 9.00
C GLU A 48 21.41 -6.43 7.51
N THR A 49 22.14 -7.49 7.14
CA THR A 49 22.36 -7.86 5.72
C THR A 49 21.05 -8.12 4.99
N SER A 50 20.12 -8.88 5.59
CA SER A 50 18.81 -9.13 4.96
C SER A 50 18.01 -7.83 4.78
N LEU A 51 18.10 -6.90 5.73
CA LEU A 51 17.46 -5.59 5.61
C LEU A 51 18.08 -4.76 4.48
N GLU A 52 19.40 -4.74 4.36
CA GLU A 52 20.11 -4.05 3.28
C GLU A 52 19.70 -4.57 1.90
N GLU A 53 19.49 -5.88 1.76
CA GLU A 53 19.02 -6.52 0.52
C GLU A 53 17.56 -6.18 0.20
N LEU A 54 16.68 -6.10 1.20
CA LEU A 54 15.25 -5.82 1.02
C LEU A 54 14.94 -4.34 0.74
N GLN A 55 15.77 -3.42 1.26
CA GLN A 55 15.60 -1.98 1.07
C GLN A 55 15.51 -1.52 -0.40
N PRO A 56 16.40 -1.91 -1.33
CA PRO A 56 16.33 -1.51 -2.73
C PRO A 56 15.07 -2.07 -3.41
N MET A 57 14.68 -3.31 -3.11
CA MET A 57 13.45 -3.91 -3.64
C MET A 57 12.22 -3.12 -3.20
N HIS A 58 12.13 -2.77 -1.92
CA HIS A 58 11.04 -1.97 -1.38
C HIS A 58 10.97 -0.58 -2.02
N ARG A 59 12.13 0.09 -2.22
CA ARG A 59 12.19 1.39 -2.91
C ARG A 59 11.73 1.29 -4.36
N ALA A 60 12.18 0.28 -5.09
CA ALA A 60 11.78 0.04 -6.49
C ALA A 60 10.28 -0.22 -6.60
N LEU A 61 9.73 -1.05 -5.72
CA LEU A 61 8.29 -1.34 -5.71
C LEU A 61 7.47 -0.08 -5.39
N ARG A 62 7.89 0.70 -4.40
CA ARG A 62 7.23 1.97 -4.06
C ARG A 62 7.21 2.93 -5.25
N PHE A 63 8.33 3.06 -5.96
CA PHE A 63 8.43 3.88 -7.16
C PHE A 63 7.52 3.38 -8.30
N GLN A 64 7.46 2.07 -8.51
CA GLN A 64 6.55 1.49 -9.52
C GLN A 64 5.09 1.75 -9.19
N VAL A 65 4.70 1.58 -7.92
CA VAL A 65 3.33 1.85 -7.47
C VAL A 65 2.95 3.32 -7.68
N THR A 66 3.83 4.26 -7.31
CA THR A 66 3.56 5.70 -7.52
C THR A 66 3.44 6.04 -9.00
N HIS A 67 4.38 5.55 -9.83
CA HIS A 67 4.37 5.79 -11.26
C HIS A 67 3.15 5.17 -11.97
N LEU A 68 2.76 3.95 -11.59
CA LEU A 68 1.56 3.32 -12.14
C LEU A 68 0.29 4.04 -11.72
N SER A 69 0.21 4.50 -10.47
CA SER A 69 -0.94 5.27 -9.96
C SER A 69 -1.12 6.59 -10.75
N GLU A 70 -0.03 7.32 -10.98
CA GLU A 70 -0.07 8.54 -11.80
C GLU A 70 -0.52 8.26 -13.24
N ARG A 71 -0.02 7.17 -13.84
CA ARG A 71 -0.44 6.76 -15.19
C ARG A 71 -1.90 6.38 -15.26
N VAL A 72 -2.42 5.66 -14.27
CA VAL A 72 -3.85 5.32 -14.20
C VAL A 72 -4.68 6.59 -14.14
N GLN A 73 -4.34 7.55 -13.27
CA GLN A 73 -5.06 8.80 -13.17
C GLN A 73 -5.06 9.61 -14.48
N VAL A 74 -3.94 9.62 -15.20
CA VAL A 74 -3.87 10.28 -16.52
C VAL A 74 -4.79 9.57 -17.51
N LEU A 75 -4.75 8.24 -17.57
CA LEU A 75 -5.60 7.46 -18.48
C LEU A 75 -7.09 7.60 -18.17
N GLU A 76 -7.46 7.66 -16.89
CA GLU A 76 -8.85 7.91 -16.47
C GLU A 76 -9.35 9.26 -16.99
N ARG A 77 -8.58 10.33 -16.81
CA ARG A 77 -8.95 11.66 -17.36
C ARG A 77 -9.07 11.65 -18.88
N HIS A 78 -8.19 10.94 -19.57
CA HIS A 78 -8.27 10.81 -21.02
C HIS A 78 -9.52 10.02 -21.46
N ALA A 79 -9.88 8.98 -20.73
CA ALA A 79 -11.09 8.20 -20.99
C ALA A 79 -12.35 9.05 -20.77
N GLU A 80 -12.42 9.80 -19.68
CA GLU A 80 -13.52 10.73 -19.38
C GLU A 80 -13.67 11.81 -20.48
N ASP A 81 -12.57 12.43 -20.92
CA ASP A 81 -12.61 13.42 -22.01
C ASP A 81 -13.04 12.78 -23.34
N ALA A 82 -12.55 11.58 -23.65
CA ALA A 82 -12.92 10.86 -24.86
C ALA A 82 -14.40 10.48 -24.87
N GLU A 83 -14.92 9.97 -23.75
CA GLU A 83 -16.34 9.65 -23.58
C GLU A 83 -17.20 10.90 -23.70
N GLY A 84 -16.83 11.97 -22.99
CA GLY A 84 -17.52 13.26 -23.07
C GLY A 84 -17.58 13.77 -24.50
N ARG A 85 -16.46 13.76 -25.24
CA ARG A 85 -16.42 14.19 -26.65
C ARG A 85 -17.26 13.30 -27.56
N SER A 86 -17.26 11.99 -27.34
CA SER A 86 -18.06 11.05 -28.12
C SER A 86 -19.56 11.24 -27.91
N GLN A 87 -19.98 11.73 -26.74
CA GLN A 87 -21.39 11.92 -26.39
C GLN A 87 -21.87 13.38 -26.54
N ARG A 88 -20.99 14.34 -26.90
CA ARG A 88 -21.34 15.78 -26.99
C ARG A 88 -22.53 16.09 -27.88
N ASN A 89 -22.70 15.34 -28.96
CA ASN A 89 -23.78 15.55 -29.93
C ASN A 89 -25.00 14.64 -29.64
N ASN A 90 -24.95 13.84 -28.58
CA ASN A 90 -26.05 12.97 -28.20
C ASN A 90 -26.95 13.72 -27.22
N ILE A 91 -28.25 13.60 -27.42
CA ILE A 91 -29.27 14.07 -26.47
C ILE A 91 -30.00 12.87 -25.88
N GLN A 92 -30.29 12.92 -24.58
CA GLN A 92 -31.08 11.90 -23.89
C GLN A 92 -32.48 12.43 -23.61
N ILE A 93 -33.48 11.83 -24.24
CA ILE A 93 -34.89 12.18 -24.05
C ILE A 93 -35.49 11.17 -23.07
N ILE A 94 -36.02 11.65 -21.95
CA ILE A 94 -36.58 10.82 -20.88
C ILE A 94 -38.07 11.12 -20.74
N GLY A 95 -38.90 10.08 -20.63
CA GLY A 95 -40.34 10.21 -20.43
C GLY A 95 -41.16 10.38 -21.70
N MET A 96 -40.56 10.11 -22.87
CA MET A 96 -41.28 10.04 -24.15
C MET A 96 -42.02 8.70 -24.25
N PRO A 97 -43.35 8.68 -24.47
CA PRO A 97 -44.09 7.43 -24.64
C PRO A 97 -43.62 6.65 -25.88
N GLU A 98 -43.47 5.33 -25.76
CA GLU A 98 -43.03 4.48 -26.86
C GLU A 98 -44.04 4.45 -28.02
N GLY A 99 -43.54 4.47 -29.26
CA GLY A 99 -44.33 4.32 -30.47
C GLY A 99 -45.03 5.58 -30.98
N ILE A 100 -44.89 6.72 -30.32
CA ILE A 100 -45.46 8.01 -30.78
C ILE A 100 -44.75 8.57 -32.02
N GLU A 101 -43.51 8.13 -32.24
CA GLU A 101 -42.62 8.56 -33.33
C GLU A 101 -43.12 8.07 -34.70
N GLY A 102 -43.99 7.05 -34.73
CA GLY A 102 -44.54 6.49 -35.95
C GLY A 102 -43.46 5.80 -36.80
N THR A 103 -43.50 6.02 -38.12
CA THR A 103 -42.57 5.38 -39.08
C THR A 103 -41.33 6.24 -39.37
N ASP A 104 -41.38 7.54 -39.08
CA ASP A 104 -40.30 8.49 -39.34
C ASP A 104 -39.90 9.25 -38.07
N VAL A 105 -38.94 8.67 -37.36
CA VAL A 105 -38.38 9.19 -36.11
C VAL A 105 -37.72 10.56 -36.33
N VAL A 106 -37.09 10.80 -37.49
CA VAL A 106 -36.37 12.05 -37.77
C VAL A 106 -37.35 13.21 -37.88
N ALA A 107 -38.41 13.04 -38.68
CA ALA A 107 -39.43 14.06 -38.85
C ALA A 107 -40.19 14.34 -37.54
N TYR A 108 -40.46 13.29 -36.75
CA TYR A 108 -41.08 13.44 -35.44
C TYR A 108 -40.19 14.24 -34.48
N LEU A 109 -38.91 13.88 -34.35
CA LEU A 109 -37.97 14.56 -33.46
C LEU A 109 -37.73 16.01 -33.88
N GLU A 110 -37.64 16.32 -35.18
CA GLU A 110 -37.54 17.70 -35.66
C GLU A 110 -38.78 18.51 -35.25
N THR A 111 -39.97 17.96 -35.46
CA THR A 111 -41.23 18.63 -35.09
C THR A 111 -41.32 18.84 -33.58
N TRP A 112 -40.98 17.82 -32.79
CA TRP A 112 -40.99 17.89 -31.34
C TRP A 112 -39.98 18.92 -30.80
N LEU A 113 -38.77 18.95 -31.33
CA LEU A 113 -37.76 19.97 -30.97
C LEU A 113 -38.23 21.38 -31.32
N CYS A 114 -38.79 21.58 -32.53
CA CYS A 114 -39.37 22.87 -32.94
C CYS A 114 -40.47 23.34 -31.99
N THR A 115 -41.32 22.44 -31.48
CA THR A 115 -42.37 22.81 -30.51
C THR A 115 -41.82 23.21 -29.13
N ILE A 116 -40.63 22.76 -28.76
CA ILE A 116 -40.01 23.10 -27.47
C ILE A 116 -39.21 24.40 -27.56
N ILE A 117 -38.50 24.59 -28.67
CA ILE A 117 -37.55 25.68 -28.86
C ILE A 117 -38.24 26.92 -29.47
N ASP A 118 -39.52 26.82 -29.85
CA ASP A 118 -40.31 27.86 -30.53
C ASP A 118 -39.63 28.38 -31.82
N GLU A 119 -38.85 27.52 -32.49
CA GLU A 119 -38.16 27.83 -33.75
C GLU A 119 -38.83 27.16 -34.97
N HIS A 120 -38.77 27.88 -36.10
CA HIS A 120 -39.23 27.42 -37.43
C HIS A 120 -38.17 26.46 -38.03
N PRO A 121 -38.49 25.65 -39.07
CA PRO A 121 -37.89 24.33 -39.28
C PRO A 121 -36.36 24.33 -39.26
N LEU A 122 -35.78 23.38 -38.53
CA LEU A 122 -34.34 23.25 -38.30
C LEU A 122 -33.59 22.72 -39.53
N THR A 123 -34.31 22.19 -40.51
CA THR A 123 -33.81 21.86 -41.84
C THR A 123 -33.27 23.11 -42.56
N PRO A 124 -32.10 23.04 -43.23
CA PRO A 124 -31.36 21.84 -43.62
C PRO A 124 -30.28 21.38 -42.62
N PHE A 125 -30.17 22.01 -41.44
CA PHE A 125 -29.07 21.76 -40.51
C PHE A 125 -29.33 20.60 -39.54
N PHE A 126 -30.59 20.18 -39.39
CA PHE A 126 -30.95 19.03 -38.59
C PHE A 126 -30.60 17.72 -39.30
N ALA A 127 -29.68 16.96 -38.70
CA ALA A 127 -29.30 15.63 -39.15
C ALA A 127 -29.18 14.71 -37.94
N LEU A 128 -29.84 13.55 -38.02
CA LEU A 128 -29.77 12.51 -37.00
C LEU A 128 -28.92 11.36 -37.52
N GLU A 129 -27.76 11.12 -36.90
CA GLU A 129 -26.89 10.01 -37.28
C GLU A 129 -27.44 8.66 -36.80
N ARG A 130 -28.03 8.63 -35.59
CA ARG A 130 -28.54 7.42 -34.95
C ARG A 130 -29.49 7.75 -33.80
N ALA A 131 -30.55 6.96 -33.64
CA ALA A 131 -31.40 6.92 -32.45
C ALA A 131 -31.55 5.47 -31.99
N TYR A 132 -31.75 5.30 -30.68
CA TYR A 132 -31.86 4.01 -29.98
C TYR A 132 -33.05 4.00 -29.05
#